data_AF-A0A653YBR7-F1
#
_entry.id   AF-A0A653YBR7-F1
#
_cell.length_a   1.000
_cell.length_b   1.000
_cell.length_c   1.000
_cell.angle_alpha   90.00
_cell.angle_beta   90.00
_cell.angle_gamma   90.00
#
_symmetry.space_group_name_H-M   'P 1'
#
loop_
_entity.id
_entity.type
_entity.pdbx_description
1 polymer ?
#
loop_
_entity_poly.entity_id
_entity_poly.type
_entity_poly.pdbx_seq_one_letter_code
_entity_poly.pdbx_strand_id
1 'polypeptide(L)'
;MTRPANLVTCLLALAALALPLAVAAPAAAEVRFGNNVRIGGHDASNQRFDRRNRGVYHIYEGRPRNPGCSWHSDGRSGRVKICHLQRIRRR
;
A
#
# COMPACT_ATOMS: atom_id res chain seq x y z
N MET A 1 3.01 -52.49 -14.89
CA MET A 1 3.81 -51.54 -15.72
C MET A 1 3.08 -50.20 -15.79
N THR A 2 3.29 -49.36 -14.78
CA THR A 2 2.79 -47.96 -14.76
C THR A 2 3.68 -47.12 -15.66
N ARG A 3 3.10 -46.55 -16.72
CA ARG A 3 3.83 -45.83 -17.76
C ARG A 3 4.47 -44.56 -17.18
N PRO A 4 5.80 -44.35 -17.34
CA PRO A 4 6.52 -43.20 -16.78
C PRO A 4 6.13 -41.86 -17.41
N ALA A 5 5.42 -41.88 -18.54
CA ALA A 5 4.95 -40.68 -19.23
C ALA A 5 3.95 -39.84 -18.42
N ASN A 6 3.12 -40.46 -17.56
CA ASN A 6 2.06 -39.75 -16.84
C ASN A 6 2.59 -38.88 -15.68
N LEU A 7 3.72 -39.24 -15.09
CA LEU A 7 4.33 -38.52 -13.97
C LEU A 7 4.97 -37.21 -14.46
N VAL A 8 5.66 -37.24 -15.59
CA VAL A 8 6.32 -36.06 -16.17
C VAL A 8 5.29 -35.03 -16.64
N THR A 9 4.22 -35.48 -17.28
CA THR A 9 3.13 -34.60 -17.72
C THR A 9 2.36 -33.99 -16.55
N CYS A 10 2.12 -34.75 -15.48
CA CYS A 10 1.53 -34.21 -14.25
C CYS A 10 2.44 -33.17 -13.58
N LEU A 11 3.75 -33.42 -13.50
CA LEU A 11 4.71 -32.49 -12.91
C LEU A 11 4.81 -31.18 -13.71
N LEU A 12 4.80 -31.26 -15.04
CA LEU A 12 4.77 -30.08 -15.92
C LEU A 12 3.45 -29.29 -15.77
N ALA A 13 2.31 -29.98 -15.65
CA ALA A 13 1.03 -29.33 -15.44
C ALA A 13 0.96 -28.61 -14.07
N LEU A 14 1.44 -29.26 -13.00
CA LEU A 14 1.55 -28.67 -11.67
C LEU A 14 2.49 -27.46 -11.64
N ALA A 15 3.62 -27.52 -12.34
CA ALA A 15 4.55 -26.41 -12.46
C ALA A 15 3.95 -25.22 -13.24
N ALA A 16 3.19 -25.49 -14.31
CA ALA A 16 2.51 -24.46 -15.09
C ALA A 16 1.40 -23.75 -14.29
N LEU A 17 0.71 -24.47 -13.39
CA LEU A 17 -0.32 -23.91 -12.51
C LEU A 17 0.26 -23.14 -11.31
N ALA A 18 1.48 -23.45 -10.87
CA ALA A 18 2.13 -22.77 -9.75
C ALA A 18 2.79 -21.42 -10.13
N LEU A 19 3.17 -21.24 -11.40
CA LEU A 19 3.88 -20.04 -11.87
C LEU A 19 3.09 -18.72 -11.77
N PRO A 20 1.78 -18.64 -12.12
CA PRO A 20 1.03 -17.40 -12.03
C PRO A 20 0.78 -16.93 -10.59
N LEU A 21 0.74 -17.85 -9.62
CA LEU A 21 0.54 -17.54 -8.19
C LEU A 21 1.73 -16.79 -7.59
N ALA A 22 2.95 -17.02 -8.09
CA ALA A 22 4.15 -16.31 -7.64
C ALA A 22 4.23 -14.86 -8.15
N VAL A 23 3.59 -14.55 -9.27
CA VAL A 23 3.61 -13.21 -9.90
C VAL A 23 2.45 -12.32 -9.42
N ALA A 24 1.45 -12.91 -8.75
CA ALA A 24 0.28 -12.20 -8.24
C ALA A 24 0.50 -11.50 -6.88
N ALA A 25 1.71 -11.55 -6.31
CA ALA A 25 2.01 -10.79 -5.10
C ALA A 25 1.92 -9.29 -5.42
N PRO A 26 1.16 -8.48 -4.66
CA PRO A 26 1.14 -7.04 -4.85
C PRO A 26 2.57 -6.54 -4.68
N ALA A 27 3.14 -5.98 -5.75
CA ALA A 27 4.45 -5.36 -5.67
C ALA A 27 4.36 -4.26 -4.60
N ALA A 28 5.14 -4.41 -3.52
CA ALA A 28 5.28 -3.38 -2.52
C ALA A 28 5.95 -2.16 -3.18
N ALA A 29 5.13 -1.22 -3.67
CA ALA A 29 5.61 -0.02 -4.31
C ALA A 29 5.73 1.10 -3.28
N GLU A 30 6.94 1.62 -3.11
CA GLU A 30 7.19 2.84 -2.36
C GLU A 30 6.93 4.05 -3.27
N VAL A 31 5.97 4.90 -2.92
CA VAL A 31 5.75 6.17 -3.60
C VAL A 31 6.56 7.24 -2.87
N ARG A 32 7.64 7.69 -3.50
CA ARG A 32 8.50 8.76 -2.98
C ARG A 32 8.02 10.10 -3.52
N PHE A 33 7.45 10.91 -2.63
CA PHE A 33 7.11 12.29 -2.98
C PHE A 33 8.39 13.13 -3.02
N GLY A 34 8.68 13.71 -4.18
CA GLY A 34 9.81 14.62 -4.35
C GLY A 34 9.65 15.92 -3.55
N ASN A 35 10.72 16.71 -3.50
CA ASN A 35 10.65 18.04 -2.91
C ASN A 35 9.58 18.88 -3.63
N ASN A 36 8.73 19.57 -2.86
CA ASN A 36 7.62 20.43 -3.33
C ASN A 36 6.35 19.72 -3.82
N VAL A 37 6.17 18.41 -3.60
CA VAL A 37 4.85 17.80 -3.79
C VAL A 37 3.88 18.32 -2.72
N ARG A 38 2.85 19.02 -3.15
CA ARG A 38 1.77 19.53 -2.29
C ARG A 38 0.53 18.67 -2.49
N ILE A 39 0.18 17.86 -1.49
CA ILE A 39 -1.13 17.19 -1.42
C ILE A 39 -2.14 18.27 -1.00
N GLY A 40 -2.74 18.98 -1.96
CA GLY A 40 -3.62 20.11 -1.69
C GLY A 40 -5.03 19.71 -1.19
N GLY A 41 -5.63 20.58 -0.36
CA GLY A 41 -7.05 20.53 0.00
C GLY A 41 -7.39 19.88 1.34
N HIS A 42 -6.39 19.50 2.14
CA HIS A 42 -6.63 18.90 3.46
C HIS A 42 -5.53 19.27 4.47
N ASP A 43 -5.79 19.05 5.76
CA ASP A 43 -4.80 19.24 6.84
C ASP A 43 -3.49 18.48 6.61
N ALA A 44 -3.47 17.50 5.70
CA ALA A 44 -2.28 16.78 5.25
C ALA A 44 -1.21 17.67 4.55
N SER A 45 -1.60 18.80 3.95
CA SER A 45 -0.76 19.64 3.07
C SER A 45 0.47 20.25 3.76
N ASN A 46 1.49 20.64 2.97
CA ASN A 46 2.64 21.47 3.38
C ASN A 46 3.56 20.92 4.48
N GLN A 47 3.54 19.60 4.72
CA GLN A 47 4.44 18.96 5.66
C GLN A 47 5.65 18.34 4.96
N ARG A 48 6.79 18.31 5.66
CA ARG A 48 7.95 17.49 5.26
C ARG A 48 7.85 16.13 5.92
N PHE A 49 7.97 15.07 5.12
CA PHE A 49 8.02 13.69 5.59
C PHE A 49 9.44 13.15 5.42
N ASP A 50 9.96 12.55 6.48
CA ASP A 50 11.31 12.02 6.59
C ASP A 50 11.32 10.81 7.53
N ARG A 51 12.51 10.31 7.88
CA ARG A 51 12.66 9.15 8.77
C ARG A 51 12.03 9.35 10.17
N ARG A 52 11.98 10.58 10.67
CA ARG A 52 11.41 10.97 11.98
C ARG A 52 9.99 11.51 11.86
N ASN A 53 9.60 12.09 10.72
CA ASN A 53 8.28 12.62 10.45
C ASN A 53 7.58 11.77 9.39
N ARG A 54 6.75 10.80 9.80
CA ARG A 54 6.11 9.85 8.88
C ARG A 54 4.63 10.19 8.67
N GLY A 55 4.04 9.72 7.57
CA GLY A 55 2.63 9.92 7.25
C GLY A 55 1.91 8.60 7.04
N VAL A 56 0.70 8.48 7.57
CA VAL A 56 -0.22 7.34 7.36
C VAL A 56 -1.56 7.90 6.89
N TYR A 57 -2.02 7.45 5.74
CA TYR A 57 -3.22 7.98 5.08
C TYR A 57 -4.25 6.87 4.88
N HIS A 58 -5.38 6.97 5.57
CA HIS A 58 -6.53 6.10 5.40
C HIS A 58 -7.55 6.79 4.49
N ILE A 59 -7.92 6.17 3.38
CA ILE A 59 -8.87 6.70 2.41
C ILE A 59 -10.16 5.88 2.48
N TYR A 60 -11.30 6.56 2.67
CA TYR A 60 -12.62 5.95 2.83
C TYR A 60 -13.54 6.37 1.67
N GLU A 61 -14.40 5.46 1.20
CA GLU A 61 -15.42 5.80 0.18
C GLU A 61 -16.51 6.74 0.74
N GLY A 62 -16.78 6.66 2.04
CA GLY A 62 -17.72 7.54 2.77
C GLY A 62 -17.00 8.46 3.76
N ARG A 63 -17.78 9.26 4.50
CA ARG A 63 -17.23 10.14 5.53
C ARG A 63 -16.59 9.31 6.66
N PRO A 64 -15.29 9.50 6.96
CA PRO A 64 -14.65 8.80 8.07
C PRO A 64 -15.27 9.20 9.41
N ARG A 65 -15.25 8.29 10.40
CA ARG A 65 -15.73 8.55 11.76
C ARG A 65 -14.99 9.72 12.43
N ASN A 66 -13.68 9.78 12.22
CA ASN A 66 -12.78 10.81 12.75
C ASN A 66 -12.04 11.48 11.59
N PRO A 67 -12.67 12.39 10.83
CA PRO A 67 -12.06 13.00 9.66
C PRO A 67 -10.92 13.96 10.06
N GLY A 68 -9.94 14.12 9.17
CA GLY A 68 -8.84 15.05 9.36
C GLY A 68 -7.51 14.36 9.68
N CYS A 69 -6.54 15.15 10.14
CA CYS A 69 -5.18 14.67 10.40
C CYS A 69 -4.69 15.06 11.80
N SER A 70 -4.02 14.13 12.49
CA SER A 70 -3.41 14.37 13.80
C SER A 70 -1.99 13.82 13.88
N TRP A 71 -1.14 14.46 14.67
CA TRP A 71 0.20 13.96 14.98
C TRP A 71 0.16 13.03 16.20
N HIS A 72 0.83 11.90 16.08
CA HIS A 72 1.03 10.93 17.16
C HIS A 72 2.52 10.70 17.35
N SER A 73 2.96 10.58 18.61
CA SER A 73 4.32 10.13 18.91
C SER A 73 4.50 8.70 18.42
N ASP A 74 5.66 8.41 17.84
CA ASP A 74 5.98 7.07 17.37
C ASP A 74 6.77 6.22 18.37
N GLY A 75 7.01 6.76 19.58
CA GLY A 75 7.77 6.11 20.64
C GLY A 75 9.28 5.99 20.39
N ARG A 76 9.79 6.50 19.26
CA ARG A 76 11.21 6.40 18.84
C ARG A 76 11.76 7.78 18.45
N SER A 77 11.37 8.80 19.21
CA SER A 77 11.76 10.21 19.00
C SER A 77 11.27 10.82 17.68
N GLY A 78 10.34 10.16 17.00
CA GLY A 78 9.65 10.63 15.81
C GLY A 78 8.16 10.86 16.07
N ARG A 79 7.46 11.15 14.98
CA ARG A 79 6.02 11.36 14.96
C ARG A 79 5.42 10.83 13.67
N VAL A 80 4.18 10.37 13.76
CA VAL A 80 3.38 9.91 12.62
C VAL A 80 2.17 10.80 12.50
N LYS A 81 1.96 11.38 11.32
CA LYS A 81 0.73 12.10 10.99
C LYS A 81 -0.26 11.08 10.47
N ILE A 82 -1.32 10.83 11.22
CA ILE A 82 -2.39 9.92 10.83
C ILE A 82 -3.52 10.76 10.25
N CYS A 83 -3.93 10.44 9.03
CA CYS A 83 -4.98 11.15 8.32
C CYS A 83 -6.11 10.19 7.93
N HIS A 84 -7.34 10.58 8.18
CA HIS A 84 -8.54 9.88 7.71
C HIS A 84 -9.27 10.76 6.69
N LEU A 85 -9.17 10.37 5.42
CA LEU A 85 -9.60 11.14 4.26
C LEU A 85 -10.80 10.49 3.60
N GLN A 86 -11.75 11.30 3.15
CA GLN A 86 -12.83 10.83 2.27
C GLN A 86 -12.37 10.88 0.80
N ARG A 87 -12.63 9.81 0.04
CA ARG A 87 -12.42 9.78 -1.40
C ARG A 87 -13.41 10.73 -2.07
N ILE A 88 -12.89 11.72 -2.78
CA ILE A 88 -13.70 12.56 -3.67
C ILE A 88 -13.75 11.87 -5.03
N ARG A 89 -14.94 11.41 -5.43
CA ARG A 89 -15.17 11.00 -6.82
C ARG A 89 -15.48 12.25 -7.62
N ARG A 90 -14.55 12.65 -8.50
CA ARG A 90 -14.87 13.66 -9.51
C ARG A 90 -15.72 12.97 -10.59
N ARG A 91 -16.87 13.57 -10.90
CA ARG A 91 -17.68 13.20 -12.06
C ARG A 91 -17.10 13.85 -13.29
#